data_AF-A0A255DC02-F1
#
_entry.id   AF-A0A255DC02-F1
#
_cell.length_a   1.000
_cell.length_b   1.000
_cell.length_c   1.000
_cell.angle_alpha   90.00
_cell.angle_beta   90.00
_cell.angle_gamma   90.00
#
_symmetry.space_group_name_H-M   'P 1'
#
loop_
_entity.id
_entity.type
_entity.pdbx_description
1 polymer ?
#
loop_
_entity_poly.entity_id
_entity_poly.type
_entity_poly.pdbx_seq_one_letter_code
_entity_poly.pdbx_strand_id
1 'polypeptide(L)'
;MMRREAAQILAMVAWTKRQLGKIEARAKAEIDVQFAEEKIAATVEVDGKPVVVGYTQMVQPKPQLQVTDPEKFVQWVAERWPTEIVESVRESFLPVLKERCVDGILIDDQGEPCPFASLTDPDPYSRTFLTKNGEETLTPVLGSWSLEDLVKVIEAA
;
A
#
# COMPACT_ATOMS: atom_id res chain seq x y z
N MET A 1 3.97 -4.92 -37.45
CA MET A 1 2.83 -4.30 -36.74
C MET A 1 2.80 -2.82 -37.08
N MET A 2 1.70 -2.35 -37.67
CA MET A 2 1.55 -0.94 -38.07
C MET A 2 1.27 -0.06 -36.84
N ARG A 3 1.69 1.22 -36.85
CA ARG A 3 1.47 2.15 -35.72
C ARG A 3 0.00 2.22 -35.26
N ARG A 4 -0.95 2.05 -36.17
CA ARG A 4 -2.39 2.04 -35.88
C ARG A 4 -2.82 0.80 -35.09
N GLU A 5 -2.28 -0.38 -35.41
CA GLU A 5 -2.56 -1.63 -34.68
C GLU A 5 -2.02 -1.55 -33.26
N ALA A 6 -0.79 -1.03 -33.09
CA ALA A 6 -0.20 -0.82 -31.77
C ALA A 6 -1.04 0.15 -30.92
N ALA A 7 -1.53 1.25 -31.51
CA ALA A 7 -2.40 2.20 -30.80
C ALA A 7 -3.75 1.57 -30.38
N GLN A 8 -4.33 0.70 -31.22
CA GLN A 8 -5.55 -0.04 -30.88
C GLN A 8 -5.31 -0.98 -29.69
N ILE A 9 -4.21 -1.74 -29.71
CA ILE A 9 -3.84 -2.65 -28.61
C ILE A 9 -3.66 -1.87 -27.30
N LEU A 10 -2.94 -0.74 -27.35
CA LEU A 10 -2.74 0.10 -26.16
C LEU A 10 -4.07 0.64 -25.60
N ALA A 11 -5.00 1.04 -26.46
CA ALA A 11 -6.32 1.50 -26.03
C ALA A 11 -7.12 0.38 -25.33
N MET A 12 -7.10 -0.84 -25.89
CA MET A 12 -7.76 -2.01 -25.29
C MET A 12 -7.14 -2.36 -23.93
N VAL A 13 -5.82 -2.41 -23.83
CA VAL A 13 -5.10 -2.67 -22.57
C VAL A 13 -5.45 -1.61 -21.51
N ALA A 14 -5.50 -0.34 -21.89
CA ALA A 14 -5.86 0.74 -20.97
C ALA A 14 -7.29 0.57 -20.44
N TRP A 15 -8.24 0.17 -21.28
CA TRP A 15 -9.61 -0.11 -20.85
C TRP A 15 -9.69 -1.32 -19.92
N THR A 16 -9.02 -2.43 -20.25
CA THR A 16 -9.01 -3.63 -19.41
C THR A 16 -8.41 -3.36 -18.03
N LYS A 17 -7.30 -2.61 -17.96
CA LYS A 17 -6.70 -2.18 -16.68
C LYS A 17 -7.68 -1.41 -15.81
N ARG A 18 -8.53 -0.55 -16.40
CA ARG A 18 -9.56 0.18 -15.65
C ARG A 18 -10.64 -0.75 -15.08
N GLN A 19 -11.04 -1.79 -15.82
CA GLN A 19 -12.02 -2.74 -15.30
C GLN A 19 -11.43 -3.62 -14.20
N LEU A 20 -10.19 -4.10 -14.37
CA LEU A 20 -9.47 -4.82 -13.32
C LEU A 20 -9.35 -4.00 -12.04
N GLY A 21 -9.07 -2.69 -12.14
CA GLY A 21 -9.03 -1.80 -10.98
C GLY A 21 -10.38 -1.67 -10.25
N LYS A 22 -11.51 -1.75 -10.96
CA LYS A 22 -12.85 -1.74 -10.32
C LYS A 22 -13.13 -3.04 -9.57
N ILE A 23 -12.79 -4.19 -10.16
CA ILE A 23 -12.93 -5.50 -9.51
C ILE A 23 -12.05 -5.54 -8.26
N GLU A 24 -10.80 -5.08 -8.37
CA GLU A 24 -9.87 -5.00 -7.25
C GLU A 24 -10.44 -4.13 -6.12
N ALA A 25 -10.98 -2.96 -6.45
CA ALA A 25 -11.59 -2.07 -5.46
C ALA A 25 -12.76 -2.74 -4.73
N ARG A 26 -13.58 -3.50 -5.45
CA ARG A 26 -14.71 -4.22 -4.84
C ARG A 26 -14.26 -5.39 -3.96
N ALA A 27 -13.33 -6.20 -4.45
CA ALA A 27 -12.75 -7.31 -3.70
C ALA A 27 -12.08 -6.81 -2.40
N LYS A 28 -11.39 -5.66 -2.45
CA LYS A 28 -10.85 -5.00 -1.24
C LYS A 28 -11.96 -4.57 -0.29
N ALA A 29 -13.01 -3.91 -0.78
CA ALA A 29 -14.13 -3.50 0.06
C ALA A 29 -14.82 -4.69 0.77
N GLU A 30 -14.94 -5.84 0.09
CA GLU A 30 -15.49 -7.06 0.71
C GLU A 30 -14.55 -7.64 1.78
N ILE A 31 -13.24 -7.71 1.50
CA ILE A 31 -12.24 -8.23 2.44
C ILE A 31 -12.09 -7.32 3.66
N ASP A 32 -12.04 -6.01 3.46
CA ASP A 32 -11.84 -5.02 4.54
C ASP A 32 -12.99 -5.05 5.55
N VAL A 33 -14.21 -5.39 5.11
CA VAL A 33 -15.39 -5.53 5.98
C VAL A 33 -15.36 -6.84 6.78
N GLN A 34 -14.73 -7.89 6.27
CA GLN A 34 -14.86 -9.25 6.82
C GLN A 34 -13.68 -9.70 7.69
N PHE A 35 -12.48 -9.13 7.54
CA PHE A 35 -11.24 -9.75 8.06
C PHE A 35 -10.24 -8.77 8.69
N ALA A 36 -10.64 -8.12 9.79
CA ALA A 36 -9.82 -7.07 10.44
C ALA A 36 -8.44 -7.54 10.97
N GLU A 37 -8.23 -8.84 11.25
CA GLU A 37 -7.04 -9.29 12.01
C GLU A 37 -6.30 -10.54 11.45
N GLU A 38 -6.79 -11.21 10.40
CA GLU A 38 -6.21 -12.48 9.92
C GLU A 38 -5.65 -12.42 8.49
N LYS A 39 -4.59 -13.19 8.23
CA LYS A 39 -4.01 -13.44 6.90
C LYS A 39 -4.78 -14.56 6.20
N ILE A 40 -5.39 -14.26 5.06
CA ILE A 40 -6.22 -15.19 4.29
C ILE A 40 -5.42 -15.76 3.12
N ALA A 41 -5.47 -17.07 2.94
CA ALA A 41 -4.91 -17.74 1.78
C ALA A 41 -5.83 -17.60 0.55
N ALA A 42 -5.30 -17.11 -0.56
CA ALA A 42 -5.95 -17.19 -1.86
C ALA A 42 -5.62 -18.55 -2.49
N THR A 43 -6.62 -19.40 -2.65
CA THR A 43 -6.48 -20.74 -3.26
C THR A 43 -7.15 -20.81 -4.62
N VAL A 44 -6.48 -21.44 -5.58
CA VAL A 44 -7.04 -21.79 -6.88
C VAL A 44 -6.95 -23.30 -7.10
N GLU A 45 -7.83 -23.87 -7.92
CA GLU A 45 -7.76 -25.27 -8.27
C GLU A 45 -6.78 -25.49 -9.43
N VAL A 46 -5.80 -26.37 -9.24
CA VAL A 46 -4.84 -26.81 -10.26
C VAL A 46 -4.81 -28.34 -10.25
N ASP A 47 -5.07 -28.96 -11.40
CA ASP A 47 -5.16 -30.41 -11.55
C ASP A 47 -6.08 -31.09 -10.50
N GLY A 48 -7.22 -30.45 -10.21
CA GLY A 48 -8.21 -30.95 -9.24
C GLY A 48 -7.78 -30.80 -7.77
N LYS A 49 -6.74 -30.01 -7.47
CA LYS A 49 -6.24 -29.79 -6.11
C LYS A 49 -6.23 -28.29 -5.77
N PRO A 50 -6.61 -27.90 -4.53
CA PRO A 50 -6.46 -26.53 -4.09
C PRO A 50 -4.99 -26.20 -3.85
N VAL A 51 -4.50 -25.13 -4.50
CA VAL A 51 -3.13 -24.62 -4.36
C VAL A 51 -3.18 -23.18 -3.90
N VAL A 52 -2.44 -22.85 -2.84
CA VAL A 52 -2.32 -21.48 -2.33
C VAL A 52 -1.40 -20.66 -3.25
N VAL A 53 -1.95 -19.64 -3.88
CA VAL A 53 -1.23 -18.77 -4.83
C VAL A 53 -0.85 -17.42 -4.25
N GLY A 54 -1.50 -17.01 -3.17
CA GLY A 54 -1.21 -15.75 -2.51
C GLY A 54 -1.86 -15.63 -1.16
N TYR A 55 -1.66 -14.47 -0.55
CA TYR A 55 -2.30 -14.11 0.70
C TYR A 55 -2.75 -12.66 0.66
N THR A 56 -3.87 -12.40 1.33
CA THR A 56 -4.32 -11.05 1.66
C THR A 56 -4.30 -10.89 3.16
N GLN A 57 -3.77 -9.78 3.64
CA GLN A 57 -3.71 -9.46 5.08
C GLN A 57 -3.99 -7.98 5.31
N MET A 58 -4.54 -7.66 6.47
CA MET A 58 -4.66 -6.29 6.93
C MET A 58 -3.30 -5.78 7.39
N VAL A 59 -2.89 -4.62 6.89
CA VAL A 59 -1.71 -3.91 7.37
C VAL A 59 -2.20 -2.82 8.29
N GLN A 60 -1.73 -2.87 9.54
CA GLN A 60 -1.83 -1.80 10.52
C GLN A 60 -0.53 -0.99 10.42
N PRO A 61 -0.49 0.08 9.61
CA PRO A 61 0.72 0.88 9.47
C PRO A 61 1.04 1.57 10.80
N LYS A 62 2.34 1.67 11.12
CA LYS A 62 2.76 2.36 12.34
C LYS A 62 2.61 3.87 12.16
N PRO A 63 2.23 4.63 13.21
CA PRO A 63 2.20 6.08 13.15
C PRO A 63 3.53 6.67 12.65
N GLN A 64 3.42 7.66 11.77
CA GLN A 64 4.55 8.32 11.13
C GLN A 64 4.57 9.79 11.47
N LEU A 65 5.78 10.35 11.61
CA LEU A 65 5.91 11.79 11.75
C LEU A 65 5.79 12.39 10.35
N GLN A 66 4.68 13.03 10.06
CA GLN A 66 4.49 13.76 8.82
C GLN A 66 5.09 15.15 8.98
N VAL A 67 6.09 15.47 8.15
CA VAL A 67 6.71 16.79 8.11
C VAL A 67 6.12 17.58 6.96
N THR A 68 5.51 18.74 7.26
CA THR A 68 4.86 19.60 6.25
C THR A 68 5.81 20.64 5.66
N ASP A 69 6.83 21.05 6.41
CA ASP A 69 7.87 22.00 5.98
C ASP A 69 9.24 21.49 6.45
N PRO A 70 9.97 20.72 5.63
CA PRO A 70 11.23 20.09 6.02
C PRO A 70 12.31 21.08 6.46
N GLU A 71 12.42 22.23 5.80
CA GLU A 71 13.45 23.23 6.11
C GLU A 71 13.18 23.88 7.47
N LYS A 72 11.95 24.31 7.72
CA LYS A 72 11.59 24.89 9.03
C LYS A 72 11.57 23.86 10.14
N PHE A 73 11.23 22.61 9.84
CA PHE A 73 11.32 21.52 10.80
C PHE A 73 12.77 21.27 11.24
N VAL A 74 13.71 21.24 10.30
CA VAL A 74 15.14 21.12 10.62
C VAL A 74 15.60 22.29 11.50
N GLN A 75 15.22 23.53 11.17
CA GLN A 75 15.55 24.70 11.99
C GLN A 75 14.96 24.61 13.40
N TRP A 76 13.68 24.24 13.52
CA TRP A 76 13.00 24.09 14.80
C TRP A 76 13.67 23.03 15.69
N VAL A 77 14.04 21.89 15.11
CA VAL A 77 14.81 20.83 15.80
C VAL A 77 16.21 21.32 16.18
N ALA A 78 16.86 22.16 15.37
CA ALA A 78 18.20 22.69 15.64
C ALA A 78 18.29 23.57 16.87
N GLU A 79 17.29 24.43 17.03
CA GLU A 79 17.20 25.34 18.17
C GLU A 79 17.06 24.58 19.49
N ARG A 80 16.46 23.38 19.45
CA ARG A 80 16.08 22.58 20.63
C ARG A 80 17.03 21.43 20.93
N TRP A 81 17.55 20.75 19.91
CA TRP A 81 18.51 19.64 20.01
C TRP A 81 19.68 19.81 19.03
N PRO A 82 20.64 20.71 19.32
CA PRO A 82 21.72 21.06 18.40
C PRO A 82 22.65 19.89 18.00
N THR A 83 22.63 18.78 18.74
CA THR A 83 23.49 17.60 18.50
C THR A 83 22.97 16.68 17.40
N GLU A 84 21.71 16.82 17.01
CA GLU A 84 21.03 15.87 16.12
C GLU A 84 21.17 16.21 14.61
N ILE A 85 22.03 17.18 14.26
CA ILE A 85 22.05 17.83 12.94
C ILE A 85 23.42 17.78 12.27
N VAL A 86 23.40 17.63 10.94
CA VAL A 86 24.44 18.22 10.06
C VAL A 86 23.82 18.86 8.79
N GLU A 87 22.79 18.25 8.17
CA GLU A 87 22.07 18.82 7.00
C GLU A 87 20.56 18.47 6.98
N SER A 88 20.14 17.52 7.81
CA SER A 88 18.75 17.09 8.01
C SER A 88 18.60 16.49 9.41
N VAL A 89 17.37 16.29 9.88
CA VAL A 89 17.10 15.54 11.11
C VAL A 89 17.51 14.08 10.88
N ARG A 90 18.41 13.56 11.72
CA ARG A 90 18.88 12.17 11.61
C ARG A 90 17.72 11.18 11.70
N GLU A 91 17.72 10.17 10.83
CA GLU A 91 16.67 9.12 10.83
C GLU A 91 16.54 8.42 12.20
N SER A 92 17.66 8.24 12.89
CA SER A 92 17.70 7.66 14.24
C SER A 92 17.01 8.50 15.31
N PHE A 93 16.82 9.80 15.06
CA PHE A 93 16.17 10.73 16.00
C PHE A 93 14.65 10.82 15.76
N LEU A 94 14.15 10.41 14.59
CA LEU A 94 12.72 10.43 14.30
C LEU A 94 11.87 9.59 15.28
N PRO A 95 12.28 8.37 15.71
CA PRO A 95 11.55 7.63 16.75
C PRO A 95 11.45 8.41 18.07
N VAL A 96 12.52 9.10 18.44
CA VAL A 96 12.62 9.90 19.68
C VAL A 96 11.69 11.12 19.63
N LEU A 97 11.50 11.72 18.46
CA LEU A 97 10.50 12.78 18.24
C LEU A 97 9.06 12.24 18.26
N LYS A 98 8.82 11.04 17.72
CA LYS A 98 7.49 10.40 17.79
C LYS A 98 7.05 10.16 19.23
N GLU A 99 7.95 9.71 20.10
CA GLU A 99 7.66 9.48 21.52
C GLU A 99 7.31 10.77 22.28
N ARG A 100 7.71 11.94 21.75
CA ARG A 100 7.35 13.26 22.29
C ARG A 100 6.02 13.80 21.78
N CYS A 101 5.33 13.09 20.89
CA CYS A 101 4.05 13.57 20.40
C CYS A 101 2.94 13.33 21.45
N VAL A 102 2.15 14.36 21.72
CA VAL A 102 0.94 14.29 22.56
C VAL A 102 -0.27 14.61 21.70
N ASP A 103 -1.25 13.72 21.66
CA ASP A 103 -2.46 13.84 20.82
C ASP A 103 -2.15 14.18 19.34
N GLY A 104 -1.05 13.61 18.82
CA GLY A 104 -0.62 13.81 17.44
C GLY A 104 0.25 15.05 17.21
N ILE A 105 0.47 15.89 18.23
CA ILE A 105 1.24 17.13 18.13
C ILE A 105 2.65 16.88 18.70
N LEU A 106 3.68 17.14 17.91
CA LEU A 106 5.05 17.12 18.40
C LEU A 106 5.27 18.30 19.35
N ILE A 107 5.74 18.03 20.57
CA ILE A 107 6.11 19.05 21.55
C ILE A 107 7.60 18.97 21.89
N ASP A 108 8.19 20.11 22.25
CA ASP A 108 9.57 20.15 22.77
C ASP A 108 9.65 19.90 24.27
N ASP A 109 10.86 19.97 24.82
CA ASP A 109 11.13 19.73 26.24
C ASP A 109 10.56 20.85 27.15
N GLN A 110 10.12 21.97 26.58
CA GLN A 110 9.48 23.11 27.24
C GLN A 110 7.94 23.10 27.07
N GLY A 111 7.40 22.17 26.28
CA GLY A 111 5.98 22.04 25.98
C GLY A 111 5.50 22.90 24.81
N GLU A 112 6.39 23.50 24.01
CA GLU A 112 6.00 24.24 22.82
C GLU A 112 5.68 23.29 21.66
N PRO A 113 4.55 23.48 20.96
CA PRO A 113 4.17 22.65 19.83
C PRO A 113 5.00 22.98 18.58
N CYS A 114 5.43 21.95 17.85
CA CYS A 114 6.02 22.07 16.53
C CYS A 114 4.92 22.26 15.48
N PRO A 115 4.90 23.36 14.73
CA PRO A 115 3.90 23.59 13.69
C PRO A 115 4.21 22.90 12.36
N PHE A 116 5.38 22.28 12.22
CA PHE A 116 5.89 21.74 10.96
C PHE A 116 5.90 20.22 10.89
N ALA A 117 5.52 19.55 11.99
CA ALA A 117 5.47 18.12 12.07
C ALA A 117 4.34 17.65 12.99
N SER A 118 3.64 16.61 12.58
CA SER A 118 2.58 15.96 13.36
C SER A 118 2.67 14.46 13.21
N LEU A 119 2.28 13.72 14.25
CA LEU A 119 2.12 12.28 14.15
C LEU A 119 0.83 12.00 13.39
N THR A 120 0.95 11.32 12.24
CA THR A 120 -0.19 10.77 11.52
C THR A 120 -0.36 9.31 11.88
N ASP A 121 -1.62 8.92 12.11
CA ASP A 121 -2.02 7.53 12.19
C ASP A 121 -2.66 7.13 10.85
N PRO A 122 -1.90 6.49 9.95
CA PRO A 122 -2.42 6.09 8.66
C PRO A 122 -3.51 5.01 8.81
N ASP A 123 -4.56 5.12 7.99
CA ASP A 123 -5.64 4.14 7.99
C ASP A 123 -5.10 2.73 7.67
N PRO A 124 -5.66 1.68 8.30
CA PRO A 124 -5.38 0.30 7.95
C PRO A 124 -5.75 0.04 6.48
N TYR A 125 -4.99 -0.84 5.82
CA TYR A 125 -5.25 -1.21 4.43
C TYR A 125 -4.98 -2.68 4.16
N SER A 126 -5.78 -3.29 3.28
CA SER A 126 -5.52 -4.63 2.80
C SER A 126 -4.34 -4.67 1.83
N ARG A 127 -3.45 -5.62 2.04
CA ARG A 127 -2.32 -5.91 1.16
C ARG A 127 -2.37 -7.35 0.70
N THR A 128 -2.34 -7.54 -0.62
CA THR A 128 -2.26 -8.85 -1.27
C THR A 128 -0.87 -9.07 -1.84
N PHE A 129 -0.34 -10.30 -1.71
CA PHE A 129 0.92 -10.71 -2.31
C PHE A 129 0.87 -12.18 -2.75
N LEU A 130 1.56 -12.49 -3.84
CA LEU A 130 1.71 -13.86 -4.32
C LEU A 130 2.71 -14.64 -3.45
N THR A 131 2.54 -15.96 -3.39
CA THR A 131 3.58 -16.85 -2.88
C THR A 131 4.77 -16.89 -3.85
N LYS A 132 5.91 -17.45 -3.40
CA LYS A 132 7.12 -17.56 -4.23
C LYS A 132 6.86 -18.19 -5.61
N ASN A 133 5.95 -19.17 -5.67
CA ASN A 133 5.59 -19.87 -6.91
C ASN A 133 4.19 -19.47 -7.41
N GLY A 134 3.59 -18.42 -6.86
CA GLY A 134 2.23 -18.02 -7.19
C GLY A 134 2.08 -17.65 -8.67
N GLU A 135 3.06 -16.94 -9.22
CA GLU A 135 3.08 -16.56 -10.64
C GLU A 135 3.21 -17.79 -11.56
N GLU A 136 4.13 -18.71 -11.25
CA GLU A 136 4.31 -19.96 -12.00
C GLU A 136 3.05 -20.83 -11.95
N THR A 137 2.36 -20.86 -10.80
CA THR A 137 1.12 -21.62 -10.61
C THR A 137 -0.05 -20.99 -11.37
N LEU A 138 -0.14 -19.66 -11.38
CA LEU A 138 -1.21 -18.94 -12.06
C LEU A 138 -1.01 -18.87 -13.58
N THR A 139 0.23 -18.94 -14.07
CA THR A 139 0.53 -18.86 -15.50
C THR A 139 -0.23 -19.87 -16.37
N PRO A 140 -0.25 -21.19 -16.08
CA PRO A 140 -1.04 -22.14 -16.87
C PRO A 140 -2.55 -21.96 -16.67
N VAL A 141 -2.99 -21.54 -15.48
CA VAL A 141 -4.40 -21.29 -15.17
C VAL A 141 -4.91 -20.10 -15.98
N LEU A 142 -4.30 -18.93 -15.81
CA LEU A 142 -4.70 -17.67 -16.44
C LEU A 142 -4.22 -17.53 -17.89
N GLY A 143 -3.11 -18.17 -18.24
CA GLY A 143 -2.55 -18.10 -19.60
C GLY A 143 -3.39 -18.83 -20.64
N SER A 144 -4.32 -19.69 -20.20
CA SER A 144 -5.32 -20.32 -21.05
C SER A 144 -6.63 -19.50 -21.15
N TRP A 145 -6.77 -18.43 -20.37
CA TRP A 145 -8.00 -17.65 -20.35
C TRP A 145 -8.12 -16.77 -21.59
N SER A 146 -9.29 -16.82 -22.21
CA SER A 146 -9.68 -15.88 -23.23
C SER A 146 -10.05 -14.52 -22.63
N LEU A 147 -10.19 -13.51 -23.49
CA LEU A 147 -10.78 -12.23 -23.08
C LEU A 147 -12.21 -12.41 -22.53
N GLU A 148 -12.96 -13.41 -23.02
CA GLU A 148 -14.30 -13.71 -22.52
C GLU A 148 -14.26 -14.28 -21.09
N ASP A 149 -13.28 -15.13 -20.78
CA ASP A 149 -13.10 -15.67 -19.43
C ASP A 149 -12.71 -14.57 -18.44
N LEU A 150 -11.85 -13.65 -18.88
CA LEU A 150 -11.54 -12.45 -18.11
C LEU A 150 -12.81 -11.61 -17.87
N VAL A 151 -13.61 -11.34 -18.91
CA VAL A 151 -14.88 -10.58 -18.81
C VAL A 151 -15.88 -11.27 -17.88
N LYS A 152 -15.99 -12.61 -17.92
CA LYS A 152 -16.85 -13.36 -16.98
C LYS A 152 -16.42 -13.18 -15.53
N VAL A 153 -15.11 -13.16 -15.26
CA VAL A 153 -14.61 -12.81 -13.91
C VAL A 153 -14.93 -11.36 -13.55
N ILE A 154 -14.91 -10.44 -14.51
CA ILE A 154 -15.32 -9.03 -14.30
C ILE A 154 -16.81 -8.90 -13.99
N GLU A 155 -17.67 -9.69 -14.64
CA GLU A 155 -19.13 -9.61 -14.51
C GLU A 155 -19.67 -10.45 -13.34
N ALA A 156 -18.99 -11.54 -12.96
CA ALA A 156 -19.36 -12.42 -11.86
C ALA A 156 -18.73 -12.00 -10.52
N ALA A 157 -17.65 -11.21 -10.56
CA ALA A 157 -17.33 -10.30 -9.48
C ALA A 157 -18.40 -9.22 -9.50
#